data_AF-A0A497GHY7-F1
#
_entry.id   AF-A0A497GHY7-F1
#
_cell.length_a   1.000
_cell.length_b   1.000
_cell.length_c   1.000
_cell.angle_alpha   90.00
_cell.angle_beta   90.00
_cell.angle_gamma   90.00
#
_symmetry.space_group_name_H-M   'P 1'
#
loop_
_entity.id
_entity.type
_entity.pdbx_description
1 polymer ?
#
loop_
_entity_poly.entity_id
_entity_poly.type
_entity_poly.pdbx_seq_one_letter_code
_entity_poly.pdbx_strand_id
1 'polypeptide(L)'
;MRVLVLSFRLVMNYKDNIVRLLRDELRFLEGVTFIDVRLLSNPRRVEERVWSKLLMKRMDKLIVELMKEEYEPDAEDLTYMPFAGSYMLAIKLSRTTVPIDALGDGARMAMLLASIASTVEDTALLLEDPETHQHPRGLASLMKFLLSMVRKRRLQLFITTHSIELVNIIRKLCDKEGLRLRLFFMERGGDGVVDVRAMESLDVDILLKLGIDPRFLEVI
;
A
#
# COMPACT_ATOMS: atom_id res chain seq x y z
N MET A 1 -19.15 -52.55 9.18
CA MET A 1 -18.35 -51.59 8.37
C MET A 1 -19.26 -50.79 7.42
N ARG A 2 -20.16 -49.92 7.93
CA ARG A 2 -21.04 -49.05 7.11
C ARG A 2 -21.33 -47.67 7.73
N VAL A 3 -20.77 -47.37 8.89
CA VAL A 3 -21.04 -46.11 9.63
C VAL A 3 -20.02 -45.01 9.29
N LEU A 4 -18.83 -45.34 8.76
CA LEU A 4 -17.80 -44.33 8.44
C LEU A 4 -18.00 -43.59 7.10
N VAL A 5 -18.78 -44.15 6.16
CA VAL A 5 -18.89 -43.58 4.79
C VAL A 5 -19.95 -42.48 4.70
N LEU A 6 -20.96 -42.48 5.58
CA LEU A 6 -21.99 -41.43 5.65
C LEU A 6 -21.47 -40.13 6.28
N SER A 7 -20.54 -40.23 7.23
CA SER A 7 -19.92 -39.05 7.87
C SER A 7 -19.04 -38.27 6.89
N PHE A 8 -18.25 -38.94 6.06
CA PHE A 8 -17.38 -38.27 5.07
C PHE A 8 -18.16 -37.56 3.94
N ARG A 9 -19.31 -38.11 3.52
CA ARG A 9 -20.13 -37.54 2.45
C ARG A 9 -20.95 -36.33 2.92
N LEU A 10 -21.37 -36.30 4.20
CA LEU A 10 -22.01 -35.12 4.79
C LEU A 10 -21.02 -33.98 5.01
N VAL A 11 -19.82 -34.27 5.52
CA VAL A 11 -18.79 -33.25 5.82
C VAL A 11 -18.26 -32.58 4.54
N MET A 12 -18.08 -33.33 3.45
CA MET A 12 -17.75 -32.76 2.12
C MET A 12 -18.82 -31.79 1.63
N ASN A 13 -20.10 -32.07 1.88
CA ASN A 13 -21.21 -31.22 1.47
C ASN A 13 -21.25 -29.90 2.24
N TYR A 14 -20.88 -29.88 3.53
CA TYR A 14 -20.83 -28.65 4.32
C TYR A 14 -19.71 -27.71 3.87
N LYS A 15 -18.50 -28.24 3.62
CA LYS A 15 -17.38 -27.40 3.16
C LYS A 15 -17.69 -26.77 1.80
N ASP A 16 -18.20 -27.54 0.86
CA ASP A 16 -18.54 -27.03 -0.48
C ASP A 16 -19.68 -26.01 -0.43
N ASN A 17 -20.66 -26.20 0.45
CA ASN A 17 -21.74 -25.23 0.66
C ASN A 17 -21.24 -23.94 1.35
N ILE A 18 -20.35 -24.05 2.34
CA ILE A 18 -19.72 -22.88 2.99
C ILE A 18 -18.86 -22.11 1.98
N VAL A 19 -18.05 -22.80 1.17
CA VAL A 19 -17.23 -22.16 0.12
C VAL A 19 -18.10 -21.49 -0.93
N ARG A 20 -19.26 -22.05 -1.27
CA ARG A 20 -20.22 -21.39 -2.16
C ARG A 20 -20.87 -20.16 -1.52
N LEU A 21 -21.22 -20.25 -0.24
CA LEU A 21 -21.84 -19.17 0.53
C LEU A 21 -20.86 -18.00 0.72
N LEU A 22 -19.59 -18.29 1.02
CA LEU A 22 -18.53 -17.31 1.30
C LEU A 22 -17.61 -17.07 0.09
N ARG A 23 -18.08 -17.33 -1.13
CA ARG A 23 -17.24 -17.31 -2.32
C ARG A 23 -16.58 -15.95 -2.53
N ASP A 24 -17.34 -14.88 -2.32
CA ASP A 24 -16.87 -13.52 -2.59
C ASP A 24 -15.90 -13.05 -1.49
N GLU A 25 -16.16 -13.40 -0.23
CA GLU A 25 -15.24 -13.18 0.88
C GLU A 25 -13.94 -13.96 0.70
N LEU A 26 -14.01 -15.22 0.25
CA LEU A 26 -12.81 -16.02 -0.05
C LEU A 26 -12.00 -15.39 -1.18
N ARG A 27 -12.65 -14.97 -2.28
CA ARG A 27 -11.97 -14.28 -3.39
C ARG A 27 -11.33 -12.97 -2.93
N PHE A 28 -12.03 -12.19 -2.11
CA PHE A 28 -11.50 -10.96 -1.55
C PHE A 28 -10.27 -11.25 -0.70
N LEU A 29 -10.34 -12.20 0.23
CA LEU A 29 -9.25 -12.56 1.14
C LEU A 29 -8.05 -13.19 0.41
N GLU A 30 -8.28 -14.00 -0.62
CA GLU A 30 -7.22 -14.57 -1.47
C GLU A 30 -6.42 -13.50 -2.22
N GLY A 31 -7.04 -12.36 -2.53
CA GLY A 31 -6.37 -11.23 -3.17
C GLY A 31 -5.56 -10.33 -2.23
N VAL A 32 -5.76 -10.45 -0.91
CA VAL A 32 -5.19 -9.50 0.05
C VAL A 32 -3.67 -9.53 -0.01
N THR A 33 -3.08 -8.36 -0.19
CA THR A 33 -1.62 -8.23 -0.30
C THR A 33 -1.08 -7.43 0.87
N PHE A 34 -0.21 -8.07 1.67
CA PHE A 34 0.56 -7.43 2.73
C PHE A 34 1.89 -6.92 2.17
N ILE A 35 2.19 -5.65 2.43
CA ILE A 35 3.35 -4.95 1.92
C ILE A 35 4.10 -4.35 3.11
N ASP A 36 5.31 -4.86 3.32
CA ASP A 36 6.22 -4.41 4.36
C ASP A 36 7.57 -3.99 3.78
N VAL A 37 8.43 -3.45 4.65
CA VAL A 37 9.80 -3.07 4.28
C VAL A 37 10.60 -4.25 3.73
N ARG A 38 10.33 -5.48 4.17
CA ARG A 38 11.06 -6.69 3.72
C ARG A 38 10.73 -7.03 2.27
N LEU A 39 9.47 -6.90 1.87
CA LEU A 39 9.02 -7.07 0.49
C LEU A 39 9.62 -5.98 -0.40
N LEU A 40 9.56 -4.71 0.03
CA LEU A 40 10.05 -3.57 -0.73
C LEU A 40 11.59 -3.54 -0.83
N SER A 41 12.29 -4.15 0.13
CA SER A 41 13.74 -4.36 0.08
C SER A 41 14.17 -5.44 -0.93
N ASN A 42 13.22 -6.10 -1.59
CA ASN A 42 13.49 -7.05 -2.67
C ASN A 42 12.74 -6.65 -3.97
N PRO A 43 13.17 -5.58 -4.65
CA PRO A 43 12.48 -5.00 -5.81
C PRO A 43 12.21 -6.04 -6.90
N ARG A 44 13.19 -6.91 -7.18
CA ARG A 44 13.11 -7.95 -8.20
C ARG A 44 11.91 -8.88 -8.00
N ARG A 45 11.61 -9.29 -6.76
CA ARG A 45 10.45 -10.16 -6.47
C ARG A 45 9.11 -9.48 -6.75
N VAL A 46 9.04 -8.17 -6.51
CA VAL A 46 7.85 -7.37 -6.81
C VAL A 46 7.73 -7.22 -8.32
N GLU A 47 8.79 -6.76 -8.98
CA GLU A 47 8.86 -6.54 -10.43
C GLU A 47 8.48 -7.78 -11.23
N GLU A 48 9.08 -8.94 -10.94
CA GLU A 48 8.78 -10.21 -11.64
C GLU A 48 7.30 -10.60 -11.57
N ARG A 49 6.56 -10.12 -10.56
CA ARG A 49 5.15 -10.46 -10.34
C ARG A 49 4.18 -9.42 -10.90
N VAL A 50 4.55 -8.15 -10.92
CA VAL A 50 3.65 -7.04 -11.31
C VAL A 50 3.91 -6.53 -12.72
N TRP A 51 5.15 -6.64 -13.23
CA TRP A 51 5.58 -5.92 -14.43
C TRP A 51 4.82 -6.30 -15.69
N SER A 52 4.59 -7.61 -15.90
CA SER A 52 3.82 -8.11 -17.04
C SER A 52 2.38 -7.56 -17.03
N LYS A 53 1.70 -7.59 -15.87
CA LYS A 53 0.34 -7.07 -15.71
C LYS A 53 0.29 -5.56 -15.92
N LEU A 54 1.31 -4.82 -15.47
CA LEU A 54 1.42 -3.38 -15.69
C LEU A 54 1.46 -3.05 -17.18
N LEU A 55 2.40 -3.65 -17.91
CA LEU A 55 2.59 -3.35 -19.34
C LEU A 55 1.41 -3.79 -20.20
N MET A 56 0.82 -4.96 -19.93
CA MET A 56 -0.34 -5.45 -20.69
C MET A 56 -1.54 -4.49 -20.65
N LYS A 57 -1.71 -3.76 -19.54
CA LYS A 57 -2.81 -2.81 -19.33
C LYS A 57 -2.36 -1.35 -19.38
N ARG A 58 -1.12 -1.08 -19.79
CA ARG A 58 -0.48 0.25 -19.81
C ARG A 58 -0.55 1.02 -18.49
N MET A 59 -0.54 0.29 -17.37
CA MET A 59 -0.56 0.87 -16.02
C MET A 59 0.78 1.47 -15.63
N ASP A 60 1.86 1.15 -16.35
CA ASP A 60 3.16 1.84 -16.27
C ASP A 60 3.02 3.36 -16.34
N LYS A 61 2.06 3.87 -17.12
CA LYS A 61 1.81 5.31 -17.24
C LYS A 61 1.30 5.95 -15.96
N LEU A 62 0.54 5.23 -15.13
CA LEU A 62 0.14 5.73 -13.82
C LEU A 62 1.35 5.95 -12.91
N ILE A 63 2.33 5.05 -13.01
CA ILE A 63 3.57 5.12 -12.22
C ILE A 63 4.44 6.27 -12.73
N VAL A 64 4.58 6.42 -14.06
CA VAL A 64 5.32 7.55 -14.64
C VAL A 64 4.74 8.90 -14.19
N GLU A 65 3.42 9.06 -14.17
CA GLU A 65 2.77 10.28 -13.67
C GLU A 65 3.07 10.54 -12.18
N LEU A 66 3.06 9.50 -11.34
CA LEU A 66 3.48 9.62 -9.94
C LEU A 66 4.95 10.06 -9.83
N MET A 67 5.85 9.43 -10.58
CA MET A 67 7.27 9.80 -10.57
C MET A 67 7.45 11.26 -10.99
N LYS A 68 6.71 11.68 -12.01
CA LYS A 68 6.75 13.05 -12.53
C LYS A 68 6.26 14.11 -11.56
N GLU A 69 5.31 13.77 -10.68
CA GLU A 69 4.70 14.75 -9.77
C GLU A 69 5.71 15.29 -8.75
N GLU A 70 6.49 14.41 -8.10
CA GLU A 70 7.40 14.84 -7.00
C GLU A 70 8.80 14.23 -7.01
N TYR A 71 9.04 13.12 -7.72
CA TYR A 71 10.33 12.42 -7.65
C TYR A 71 11.30 12.85 -8.75
N GLU A 72 10.82 12.98 -9.99
CA GLU A 72 11.60 13.37 -11.14
C GLU A 72 10.69 14.02 -12.21
N PRO A 73 10.58 15.36 -12.24
CA PRO A 73 9.70 16.08 -13.17
C PRO A 73 9.98 15.85 -14.65
N ASP A 74 11.19 15.38 -14.99
CA ASP A 74 11.57 15.04 -16.37
C ASP A 74 11.26 13.57 -16.73
N ALA A 75 10.53 12.84 -15.90
CA ALA A 75 10.14 11.47 -16.18
C ALA A 75 9.23 11.35 -17.42
N GLU A 76 9.62 10.49 -18.36
CA GLU A 76 8.89 10.23 -19.61
C GLU A 76 8.40 8.79 -19.73
N ASP A 77 9.20 7.82 -19.29
CA ASP A 77 8.83 6.40 -19.34
C ASP A 77 9.62 5.53 -18.38
N LEU A 78 9.23 4.25 -18.28
CA LEU A 78 10.00 3.22 -17.58
C LEU A 78 10.62 2.24 -18.59
N THR A 79 11.78 1.68 -18.25
CA THR A 79 12.49 0.69 -19.06
C THR A 79 13.38 -0.18 -18.20
N TYR A 80 13.97 -1.22 -18.79
CA TYR A 80 15.08 -1.94 -18.18
C TYR A 80 16.39 -1.59 -18.88
N MET A 81 17.49 -1.56 -18.12
CA MET A 81 18.84 -1.39 -18.65
C MET A 81 19.80 -2.42 -18.03
N PRO A 82 20.81 -2.89 -18.78
CA PRO A 82 21.83 -3.78 -18.22
C PRO A 82 22.70 -3.05 -17.20
N PHE A 83 22.92 -3.67 -16.04
CA PHE A 83 23.79 -3.19 -14.98
C PHE A 83 24.34 -4.37 -14.16
N ALA A 84 25.67 -4.38 -13.99
CA ALA A 84 26.38 -5.40 -13.20
C ALA A 84 25.97 -6.86 -13.50
N GLY A 85 25.74 -7.21 -14.78
CA GLY A 85 25.37 -8.57 -15.20
C GLY A 85 23.89 -8.94 -15.01
N SER A 86 23.05 -7.99 -14.62
CA SER A 86 21.59 -8.12 -14.56
C SER A 86 20.89 -7.00 -15.30
N TYR A 87 19.56 -7.04 -15.39
CA TYR A 87 18.76 -5.90 -15.82
C TYR A 87 18.15 -5.23 -14.59
N MET A 88 18.22 -3.90 -14.52
CA MET A 88 17.55 -3.10 -13.50
C MET A 88 16.50 -2.21 -14.13
N LEU A 89 15.43 -1.95 -13.37
CA LEU A 89 14.45 -0.95 -13.76
C LEU A 89 15.08 0.44 -13.76
N ALA A 90 14.78 1.19 -14.81
CA ALA A 90 15.28 2.51 -15.08
C ALA A 90 14.15 3.43 -15.54
N ILE A 91 14.32 4.71 -15.26
CA ILE A 91 13.43 5.77 -15.72
C ILE A 91 14.07 6.48 -16.91
N LYS A 92 13.29 6.65 -17.97
CA LYS A 92 13.66 7.46 -19.13
C LYS A 92 13.34 8.91 -18.83
N LEU A 93 14.34 9.76 -18.99
CA LEU A 93 14.27 11.21 -18.91
C LEU A 93 14.47 11.80 -20.30
N SER A 94 14.20 13.09 -20.48
CA SER A 94 14.28 13.74 -21.80
C SER A 94 15.66 13.64 -22.46
N ARG A 95 16.73 13.54 -21.66
CA ARG A 95 18.12 13.51 -22.15
C ARG A 95 18.91 12.26 -21.78
N THR A 96 18.41 11.43 -20.88
CA THR A 96 19.17 10.30 -20.34
C THR A 96 18.24 9.21 -19.82
N THR A 97 18.82 8.09 -19.39
CA THR A 97 18.11 7.04 -18.66
C THR A 97 18.93 6.68 -17.45
N VAL A 98 18.30 6.69 -16.27
CA VAL A 98 18.97 6.39 -15.00
C VAL A 98 18.26 5.24 -14.29
N PRO A 99 19.00 4.38 -13.56
CA PRO A 99 18.38 3.39 -12.69
C PRO A 99 17.41 4.05 -11.71
N ILE A 100 16.30 3.39 -11.38
CA ILE A 100 15.34 3.94 -10.41
C ILE A 100 15.99 4.21 -9.05
N ASP A 101 16.97 3.37 -8.68
CA ASP A 101 17.76 3.48 -7.46
C ASP A 101 18.57 4.79 -7.38
N ALA A 102 18.89 5.39 -8.53
CA ALA A 102 19.62 6.67 -8.59
C ALA A 102 18.75 7.85 -8.14
N LEU A 103 17.42 7.72 -8.14
CA LEU A 103 16.49 8.73 -7.62
C LEU A 103 16.34 8.66 -6.08
N GLY A 104 16.95 7.66 -5.43
CA GLY A 104 16.90 7.45 -3.99
C GLY A 104 15.81 6.47 -3.53
N ASP A 105 15.92 6.07 -2.27
CA ASP A 105 15.09 5.00 -1.69
C ASP A 105 13.59 5.32 -1.70
N GLY A 106 13.22 6.58 -1.46
CA GLY A 106 11.83 7.02 -1.50
C GLY A 106 11.19 6.85 -2.88
N ALA A 107 11.91 7.19 -3.95
CA ALA A 107 11.46 7.02 -5.33
C ALA A 107 11.30 5.54 -5.69
N ARG A 108 12.28 4.70 -5.31
CA ARG A 108 12.21 3.25 -5.50
C ARG A 108 11.01 2.64 -4.78
N MET A 109 10.80 2.98 -3.51
CA MET A 109 9.67 2.47 -2.73
C MET A 109 8.33 2.93 -3.31
N ALA A 110 8.21 4.19 -3.73
CA ALA A 110 7.01 4.71 -4.36
C ALA A 110 6.70 3.98 -5.68
N MET A 111 7.71 3.72 -6.51
CA MET A 111 7.58 2.92 -7.74
C MET A 111 7.03 1.52 -7.44
N LEU A 112 7.59 0.82 -6.46
CA LEU A 112 7.18 -0.53 -6.08
C LEU A 112 5.75 -0.56 -5.51
N LEU A 113 5.44 0.34 -4.58
CA LEU A 113 4.11 0.46 -3.99
C LEU A 113 3.05 0.80 -5.05
N ALA A 114 3.36 1.76 -5.93
CA ALA A 114 2.48 2.14 -7.02
C ALA A 114 2.26 0.98 -8.01
N SER A 115 3.30 0.21 -8.28
CA SER A 115 3.23 -1.00 -9.12
C SER A 115 2.29 -2.05 -8.55
N ILE A 116 2.41 -2.34 -7.25
CA ILE A 116 1.52 -3.30 -6.58
C ILE A 116 0.08 -2.76 -6.56
N ALA A 117 -0.12 -1.51 -6.12
CA ALA A 117 -1.46 -0.93 -6.02
C ALA A 117 -2.17 -0.78 -7.37
N SER A 118 -1.41 -0.59 -8.46
CA SER A 118 -1.98 -0.53 -9.81
C SER A 118 -2.46 -1.89 -10.32
N THR A 119 -1.82 -2.97 -9.87
CA THR A 119 -2.05 -4.34 -10.38
C THR A 119 -3.00 -5.16 -9.53
N VAL A 120 -3.21 -4.80 -8.27
CA VAL A 120 -4.19 -5.44 -7.39
C VAL A 120 -5.57 -4.81 -7.61
N GLU A 121 -6.63 -5.62 -7.60
CA GLU A 121 -8.01 -5.18 -7.80
C GLU A 121 -8.99 -6.06 -6.99
N ASP A 122 -10.13 -5.49 -6.56
CA ASP A 122 -11.21 -6.19 -5.85
C ASP A 122 -10.82 -6.82 -4.49
N THR A 123 -9.92 -6.18 -3.74
CA THR A 123 -9.37 -6.75 -2.50
C THR A 123 -8.80 -5.67 -1.57
N ALA A 124 -8.06 -6.04 -0.51
CA ALA A 124 -7.38 -5.13 0.39
C ALA A 124 -5.85 -5.10 0.17
N LEU A 125 -5.27 -3.94 0.43
CA LEU A 125 -3.82 -3.79 0.63
C LEU A 125 -3.56 -3.45 2.10
N LEU A 126 -2.60 -4.15 2.69
CA LEU A 126 -2.14 -3.92 4.05
C LEU A 126 -0.73 -3.32 3.96
N LEU A 127 -0.59 -2.04 4.29
CA LEU A 127 0.65 -1.27 4.17
C LEU A 127 1.27 -1.06 5.54
N GLU A 128 2.51 -1.50 5.73
CA GLU A 128 3.30 -1.25 6.93
C GLU A 128 4.22 -0.04 6.72
N ASP A 129 4.04 0.99 7.54
CA ASP A 129 4.88 2.19 7.65
C ASP A 129 5.32 2.81 6.30
N PRO A 130 4.37 3.17 5.41
CA PRO A 130 4.69 3.67 4.06
C PRO A 130 5.37 5.05 4.06
N GLU A 131 5.46 5.73 5.21
CA GLU A 131 6.24 6.95 5.40
C GLU A 131 7.76 6.75 5.36
N THR A 132 8.23 5.51 5.53
CA THR A 132 9.67 5.23 5.65
C THR A 132 10.41 5.67 4.38
N HIS A 133 11.55 6.34 4.55
CA HIS A 133 12.39 6.91 3.47
C HIS A 133 11.72 8.00 2.61
N GLN A 134 10.50 8.44 2.93
CA GLN A 134 9.81 9.48 2.19
C GLN A 134 10.07 10.86 2.78
N HIS A 135 10.42 11.81 1.91
CA HIS A 135 10.23 13.23 2.23
C HIS A 135 8.74 13.62 2.23
N PRO A 136 8.34 14.67 2.96
CA PRO A 136 6.93 15.08 3.12
C PRO A 136 6.10 15.17 1.83
N ARG A 137 6.68 15.78 0.79
CA ARG A 137 5.99 15.96 -0.51
C ARG A 137 5.80 14.65 -1.26
N GLY A 138 6.83 13.81 -1.32
CA GLY A 138 6.72 12.46 -1.88
C GLY A 138 5.72 11.59 -1.13
N LEU A 139 5.68 11.69 0.20
CA LEU A 139 4.67 10.99 1.01
C LEU A 139 3.25 11.42 0.63
N ALA A 140 3.01 12.73 0.48
CA ALA A 140 1.73 13.27 0.06
C ALA A 140 1.33 12.81 -1.36
N SER A 141 2.25 12.85 -2.33
CA SER A 141 1.99 12.38 -3.70
C SER A 141 1.74 10.86 -3.76
N LEU A 142 2.54 10.07 -3.04
CA LEU A 142 2.35 8.62 -2.93
C LEU A 142 0.99 8.29 -2.29
N MET A 143 0.61 8.94 -1.19
CA MET A 143 -0.69 8.71 -0.56
C MET A 143 -1.85 9.13 -1.46
N LYS A 144 -1.73 10.26 -2.16
CA LYS A 144 -2.72 10.69 -3.15
C LYS A 144 -2.87 9.66 -4.26
N PHE A 145 -1.77 9.10 -4.75
CA PHE A 145 -1.78 8.03 -5.73
C PHE A 145 -2.51 6.78 -5.21
N LEU A 146 -2.12 6.29 -4.03
CA LEU A 146 -2.70 5.08 -3.41
C LEU A 146 -4.20 5.25 -3.12
N LEU A 147 -4.61 6.41 -2.59
CA LEU A 147 -6.02 6.73 -2.38
C LEU A 147 -6.79 6.82 -3.70
N SER A 148 -6.17 7.27 -4.79
CA SER A 148 -6.82 7.22 -6.11
C SER A 148 -7.04 5.77 -6.60
N MET A 149 -6.19 4.81 -6.18
CA MET A 149 -6.36 3.39 -6.50
C MET A 149 -7.54 2.75 -5.76
N VAL A 150 -7.92 3.24 -4.57
CA VAL A 150 -9.11 2.79 -3.81
C VAL A 150 -10.34 2.71 -4.71
N ARG A 151 -10.62 3.77 -5.48
CA ARG A 151 -11.75 3.79 -6.42
C ARG A 151 -11.44 3.06 -7.73
N LYS A 152 -10.29 3.35 -8.34
CA LYS A 152 -9.93 2.81 -9.67
C LYS A 152 -9.77 1.30 -9.72
N ARG A 153 -9.52 0.68 -8.56
CA ARG A 153 -9.24 -0.76 -8.42
C ARG A 153 -10.13 -1.44 -7.38
N ARG A 154 -11.09 -0.72 -6.79
CA ARG A 154 -11.99 -1.22 -5.73
C ARG A 154 -11.17 -1.85 -4.59
N LEU A 155 -10.21 -1.07 -4.08
CA LEU A 155 -9.31 -1.50 -3.01
C LEU A 155 -9.77 -0.99 -1.66
N GLN A 156 -9.53 -1.78 -0.62
CA GLN A 156 -9.55 -1.32 0.76
C GLN A 156 -8.11 -1.19 1.27
N LEU A 157 -7.74 -0.01 1.79
CA LEU A 157 -6.40 0.18 2.37
C LEU A 157 -6.46 0.05 3.89
N PHE A 158 -5.53 -0.72 4.43
CA PHE A 158 -5.18 -0.73 5.84
C PHE A 158 -3.74 -0.27 5.95
N ILE A 159 -3.48 0.71 6.80
CA ILE A 159 -2.16 1.33 6.94
C ILE A 159 -1.81 1.34 8.42
N THR A 160 -0.65 0.77 8.77
CA THR A 160 -0.02 1.01 10.07
C THR A 160 0.97 2.15 9.93
N THR A 161 1.06 2.97 10.96
CA THR A 161 1.97 4.12 10.97
C THR A 161 2.21 4.60 12.38
N HIS A 162 3.43 5.10 12.62
CA HIS A 162 3.76 5.90 13.80
C HIS A 162 3.83 7.40 13.48
N SER A 163 3.64 7.79 12.23
CA SER A 163 3.73 9.14 11.73
C SER A 163 2.40 9.88 11.82
N ILE A 164 2.34 10.92 12.65
CA ILE A 164 1.20 11.84 12.63
C ILE A 164 1.07 12.58 11.31
N GLU A 165 2.21 12.84 10.66
CA GLU A 165 2.25 13.57 9.41
C GLU A 165 1.51 12.77 8.34
N LEU A 166 1.74 11.46 8.30
CA LEU A 166 1.01 10.55 7.43
C LEU A 166 -0.49 10.55 7.75
N VAL A 167 -0.88 10.45 9.02
CA VAL A 167 -2.29 10.49 9.42
C VAL A 167 -2.96 11.80 8.97
N ASN A 168 -2.28 12.94 9.16
CA ASN A 168 -2.77 14.25 8.75
C ASN A 168 -2.89 14.38 7.23
N ILE A 169 -1.91 13.89 6.48
CA ILE A 169 -1.93 13.84 5.00
C ILE A 169 -3.12 13.01 4.53
N ILE A 170 -3.28 11.78 5.05
CA ILE A 170 -4.38 10.88 4.66
C ILE A 170 -5.73 11.50 5.00
N ARG A 171 -5.90 12.12 6.18
CA ARG A 171 -7.15 12.79 6.55
C ARG A 171 -7.52 13.89 5.56
N LYS A 172 -6.58 14.82 5.30
CA LYS A 172 -6.79 15.93 4.35
C LYS A 172 -7.13 15.41 2.94
N LEU A 173 -6.45 14.36 2.47
CA LEU A 173 -6.71 13.74 1.17
C LEU A 173 -8.06 13.01 1.13
N CYS A 174 -8.42 12.26 2.17
CA CYS A 174 -9.71 11.58 2.26
C CYS A 174 -10.87 12.57 2.28
N ASP A 175 -10.76 13.67 3.01
CA ASP A 175 -11.77 14.74 3.05
C ASP A 175 -11.95 15.37 1.65
N LYS A 176 -10.83 15.69 0.99
CA LYS A 176 -10.83 16.27 -0.36
C LYS A 176 -11.43 15.33 -1.40
N GLU A 177 -11.09 14.04 -1.34
CA GLU A 177 -11.53 13.05 -2.31
C GLU A 177 -12.91 12.48 -1.97
N GLY A 178 -13.45 12.70 -0.77
CA GLY A 178 -14.70 12.09 -0.30
C GLY A 178 -14.57 10.59 -0.05
N LEU A 179 -13.43 10.17 0.53
CA LEU A 179 -13.17 8.78 0.92
C LEU A 179 -13.45 8.58 2.41
N ARG A 180 -14.03 7.44 2.76
CA ARG A 180 -14.26 7.08 4.16
C ARG A 180 -12.93 6.70 4.81
N LEU A 181 -12.56 7.42 5.86
CA LEU A 181 -11.43 7.11 6.72
C LEU A 181 -11.93 6.60 8.09
N ARG A 182 -11.22 5.63 8.67
CA ARG A 182 -11.38 5.25 10.07
C ARG A 182 -10.00 5.08 10.66
N LEU A 183 -9.77 5.73 11.81
CA LEU A 183 -8.52 5.67 12.53
C LEU A 183 -8.67 4.79 13.76
N PHE A 184 -7.66 3.97 14.02
CA PHE A 184 -7.58 3.13 15.20
C PHE A 184 -6.26 3.40 15.91
N PHE A 185 -6.35 3.76 17.19
CA PHE A 185 -5.19 3.88 18.05
C PHE A 185 -5.00 2.57 18.82
N MET A 186 -3.78 2.05 18.82
CA MET A 186 -3.42 0.81 19.50
C MET A 186 -2.35 1.12 20.54
N GLU A 187 -2.56 0.70 21.79
CA GLU A 187 -1.57 0.83 22.86
C GLU A 187 -1.43 -0.49 23.61
N ARG A 188 -0.21 -0.79 24.07
CA ARG A 188 0.03 -1.97 24.92
C ARG A 188 0.04 -1.54 26.37
N GLY A 189 -0.91 -2.05 27.15
CA GLY A 189 -0.99 -1.84 28.59
C GLY A 189 0.22 -2.42 29.33
N GLY A 190 0.43 -1.97 30.57
CA GLY A 190 1.49 -2.50 31.44
C GLY A 190 1.32 -3.98 31.81
N ASP A 191 0.12 -4.52 31.62
CA ASP A 191 -0.23 -5.94 31.73
C ASP A 191 0.10 -6.75 30.47
N GLY A 192 0.59 -6.08 29.42
CA GLY A 192 0.97 -6.69 28.15
C GLY A 192 -0.18 -6.89 27.17
N VAL A 193 -1.41 -6.49 27.51
CA VAL A 193 -2.61 -6.55 26.65
C VAL A 193 -2.58 -5.37 25.67
N VAL A 194 -3.06 -5.58 24.44
CA VAL A 194 -3.18 -4.52 23.44
C VAL A 194 -4.62 -3.98 23.44
N ASP A 195 -4.76 -2.72 23.82
CA ASP A 195 -6.00 -1.97 23.78
C ASP A 195 -6.14 -1.25 22.44
N VAL A 196 -7.35 -1.25 21.88
CA VAL A 196 -7.67 -0.62 20.60
C VAL A 196 -8.82 0.35 20.77
N ARG A 197 -8.64 1.59 20.29
CA ARG A 197 -9.67 2.64 20.33
C ARG A 197 -9.91 3.18 18.93
N ALA A 198 -11.17 3.15 18.48
CA ALA A 198 -11.57 3.85 17.26
C ALA A 198 -11.60 5.35 17.52
N MET A 199 -11.07 6.13 16.59
CA MET A 199 -10.97 7.58 16.73
C MET A 199 -11.93 8.28 15.76
N GLU A 200 -12.63 9.28 16.28
CA GLU A 200 -13.41 10.22 15.47
C GLU A 200 -12.56 11.45 15.08
N SER A 201 -11.63 11.86 15.95
CA SER A 201 -10.68 12.95 15.73
C SER A 201 -9.30 12.62 16.31
N LEU A 202 -8.27 13.31 15.82
CA LEU A 202 -6.94 13.36 16.44
C LEU A 202 -6.99 14.35 17.61
N ASP A 203 -7.17 13.84 18.82
CA ASP A 203 -7.22 14.68 20.01
C ASP A 203 -5.81 14.98 20.55
N VAL A 204 -5.72 16.10 21.28
CA VAL A 204 -4.50 16.67 21.88
C VAL A 204 -3.73 15.64 22.72
N ASP A 205 -4.45 14.81 23.48
CA ASP A 205 -3.83 13.78 24.34
C ASP A 205 -3.14 12.67 23.54
N ILE A 206 -3.63 12.37 22.34
CA ILE A 206 -3.06 11.35 21.47
C ILE A 206 -1.83 11.90 20.75
N LEU A 207 -1.89 13.17 20.36
CA LEU A 207 -0.73 13.90 19.84
C LEU A 207 0.41 13.87 20.88
N LEU A 208 0.10 14.19 22.14
CA LEU A 208 1.06 14.11 23.25
C LEU A 208 1.60 12.69 23.46
N LYS A 209 0.74 11.66 23.44
CA LYS A 209 1.15 10.25 23.57
C LYS A 209 2.01 9.73 22.41
N LEU A 210 1.85 10.29 21.22
CA LEU A 210 2.70 10.02 20.05
C LEU A 210 4.02 10.81 20.09
N GLY A 211 4.30 11.54 21.17
CA GLY A 211 5.51 12.35 21.34
C GLY A 211 5.45 13.70 20.61
N ILE A 212 4.25 14.16 20.27
CA ILE A 212 4.03 15.34 19.44
C ILE A 212 3.38 16.41 20.28
N ASP A 213 4.09 17.53 20.42
CA ASP A 213 3.58 18.67 21.15
C ASP A 213 2.50 19.38 20.30
N PRO A 214 1.24 19.44 20.77
CA PRO A 214 0.10 20.03 20.05
C PRO A 214 0.34 21.48 19.62
N ARG A 215 1.25 22.19 20.30
CA ARG A 215 1.61 23.58 19.99
C ARG A 215 2.33 23.74 18.65
N PHE A 216 2.90 22.67 18.10
CA PHE A 216 3.57 22.68 16.79
C PHE A 216 2.61 22.44 15.62
N LEU A 217 1.33 22.13 15.86
CA LEU A 217 0.34 21.93 14.80
C LEU A 217 -0.12 23.23 14.13
N GLU A 218 0.07 24.38 14.78
CA GLU A 218 -0.27 25.69 14.20
C GLU A 218 0.81 26.27 13.27
N VAL A 219 1.93 25.54 13.08
CA VAL A 219 3.11 26.02 12.33
C VAL A 219 3.22 25.33 10.95
N ILE A 220 2.28 24.45 10.57
CA ILE A 220 2.30 23.70 9.29
C ILE A 220 1.02 23.88 8.48
#